data_AF-S4RD62-F1
#
_entry.id   AF-S4RD62-F1
#
_cell.length_a   1.000
_cell.length_b   1.000
_cell.length_c   1.000
_cell.angle_alpha   90.00
_cell.angle_beta   90.00
_cell.angle_gamma   90.00
#
_symmetry.space_group_name_H-M   'P 1'
#
loop_
_entity.id
_entity.type
_entity.pdbx_description
1 polymer ?
#
loop_
_entity_poly.entity_id
_entity_poly.type
_entity_poly.pdbx_seq_one_letter_code
_entity_poly.pdbx_strand_id
1 'polypeptide(L)' 'MHMNQLKSLPPGAFSHLTKLTRLDLNTNQLKSLPSTLFDRL' A
#
# COMPACT_ATOMS: atom_id res chain seq x y z
N MET A 1 13.45 14.30 2.13
CA MET A 1 12.65 13.07 2.30
C MET A 1 11.24 13.50 2.65
N HIS A 2 10.23 13.12 1.85
CA HIS A 2 8.83 13.39 2.19
C HIS A 2 8.31 12.24 3.05
N MET A 3 7.91 12.52 4.28
CA MET A 3 7.20 11.56 5.12
C MET A 3 5.71 11.60 4.77
N ASN A 4 5.19 10.51 4.23
CA ASN A 4 3.76 10.39 3.97
C ASN A 4 3.05 9.99 5.27
N GLN A 5 1.93 10.64 5.57
CA GLN A 5 1.20 10.40 6.83
C GLN A 5 0.01 9.46 6.61
N LEU A 6 0.15 8.50 5.69
CA LEU A 6 -0.94 7.57 5.38
C LEU A 6 -1.23 6.71 6.61
N LYS A 7 -2.46 6.80 7.12
CA LYS A 7 -2.96 6.01 8.26
C LYS A 7 -3.69 4.74 7.83
N SER A 8 -4.23 4.74 6.63
CA SER A 8 -4.87 3.60 5.99
C SER A 8 -4.65 3.67 4.47
N LEU A 9 -4.82 2.53 3.82
CA LEU A 9 -4.85 2.41 2.37
C LEU A 9 -6.27 1.99 1.94
N PRO A 10 -6.84 2.60 0.89
CA PRO A 10 -8.11 2.15 0.37
C PRO A 10 -7.99 0.70 -0.17
N PRO A 11 -9.04 -0.12 -0.06
CA PRO A 11 -9.06 -1.45 -0.64
C PRO A 11 -8.75 -1.41 -2.14
N GLY A 12 -7.87 -2.28 -2.61
CA GLY A 12 -7.50 -2.34 -4.02
C GLY A 12 -6.70 -1.15 -4.54
N ALA A 13 -6.09 -0.33 -3.66
CA ALA A 13 -5.23 0.81 -4.04
C ALA A 13 -4.17 0.46 -5.11
N PHE A 14 -3.67 -0.78 -5.09
CA PHE A 14 -2.63 -1.27 -5.99
C PHE A 14 -3.13 -2.30 -7.01
N SER A 15 -4.46 -2.52 -7.09
CA SER A 15 -5.06 -3.55 -7.95
C SER A 15 -4.81 -3.36 -9.45
N HIS A 16 -4.50 -2.14 -9.87
CA HIS A 16 -4.16 -1.81 -11.26
C HIS A 16 -2.65 -1.86 -11.54
N LEU A 17 -1.81 -2.03 -10.52
CA LEU A 17 -0.36 -2.09 -10.65
C LEU A 17 0.10 -3.53 -10.95
N THR A 18 -0.34 -4.08 -12.08
CA THR A 18 -0.12 -5.49 -12.49
C THR A 18 1.34 -5.89 -12.73
N LYS A 19 2.26 -4.91 -12.73
CA LYS A 19 3.71 -5.12 -12.86
C LYS A 19 4.48 -4.65 -11.62
N LEU A 20 3.80 -4.42 -10.51
CA LEU A 20 4.44 -3.96 -9.27
C LEU A 20 5.33 -5.07 -8.69
N THR A 21 6.63 -4.84 -8.68
CA THR A 21 7.61 -5.78 -8.10
C THR A 21 8.15 -5.31 -6.75
N ARG A 22 8.02 -4.01 -6.43
CA ARG A 22 8.46 -3.42 -5.18
C ARG A 22 7.51 -2.31 -4.76
N LEU A 23 7.00 -2.41 -3.54
CA LEU A 23 6.20 -1.39 -2.87
C LEU A 23 6.91 -0.96 -1.60
N ASP A 24 7.27 0.32 -1.52
CA ASP A 24 7.88 0.89 -0.32
C ASP A 24 6.86 1.76 0.41
N LEU A 25 6.48 1.32 1.61
CA LEU A 25 5.59 2.04 2.52
C LEU A 25 6.32 2.54 3.77
N ASN A 26 7.65 2.44 3.79
CA ASN A 26 8.51 3.00 4.80
C ASN A 26 8.16 4.48 5.01
N THR A 27 8.16 4.94 6.26
CA THR A 27 7.75 6.30 6.65
C THR A 27 6.28 6.63 6.40
N ASN A 28 5.38 5.69 6.68
CA ASN A 28 3.95 5.95 6.86
C ASN A 28 3.47 5.62 8.28
N GLN A 29 2.21 5.94 8.59
CA GLN A 29 1.56 5.66 9.89
C GLN A 29 0.57 4.49 9.79
N LEU A 30 0.81 3.57 8.85
CA LEU A 30 -0.05 2.42 8.61
C LEU A 30 0.07 1.45 9.79
N LYS A 31 -1.05 1.22 10.50
CA LYS A 31 -1.11 0.26 11.62
C LYS A 31 -1.24 -1.18 11.14
N SER A 32 -1.91 -1.36 10.01
CA SER A 32 -2.12 -2.65 9.38
C SER A 32 -2.32 -2.43 7.88
N LEU A 33 -2.07 -3.47 7.10
CA LEU A 33 -2.42 -3.52 5.68
C LEU A 33 -3.72 -4.31 5.56
N PRO A 34 -4.68 -3.88 4.71
CA PRO A 34 -5.84 -4.70 4.39
C PRO A 34 -5.37 -6.05 3.84
N SER A 35 -5.95 -7.17 4.29
CA SER A 35 -5.62 -8.50 3.76
C SER A 35 -5.88 -8.58 2.25
N THR A 36 -6.90 -7.86 1.79
CA THR A 36 -7.31 -7.80 0.38
C THR A 36 -6.42 -6.93 -0.51
N LEU A 37 -5.38 -6.32 0.05
CA LEU A 37 -4.50 -5.40 -0.68
C LEU A 37 -3.72 -6.11 -1.79
N PHE A 38 -3.45 -7.41 -1.64
CA PHE A 38 -2.65 -8.21 -2.55
C PHE A 38 -3.44 -9.33 -3.24
N ASP A 39 -4.76 -9.43 -3.03
CA ASP A 39 -5.61 -10.50 -3.62
C ASP A 39 -5.59 -10.55 -5.16
N ARG A 40 -5.06 -9.52 -5.82
CA ARG A 40 -5.02 -9.39 -7.28
C ARG A 40 -3.61 -9.22 -7.86
N LEU A 41 -2.56 -9.47 -7.07
CA LEU A 41 -1.18 -9.54 -7.55
C LEU A 41 -0.78 -10.96 -7.93
#